data_AF-A0A355R6J0-F1
#
_entry.id   AF-A0A355R6J0-F1
#
_cell.length_a   1.000
_cell.length_b   1.000
_cell.length_c   1.000
_cell.angle_alpha   90.00
_cell.angle_beta   90.00
_cell.angle_gamma   90.00
#
_symmetry.space_group_name_H-M   'P 1'
#
loop_
_entity.id
_entity.type
_entity.pdbx_description
1 polymer ?
#
loop_
_entity_poly.entity_id
_entity_poly.type
_entity_poly.pdbx_seq_one_letter_code
_entity_poly.pdbx_strand_id
1 'polypeptide(L)'
;MGELPTTSFSIISDPEAPYLVETLSPKEVAELESAHEKSKTDSIEALKAQFLEMIREGMPPVEYQVLEFGPEGDLKAPKAKIEDLEKPARNHESDPAIESRLHEVVQAVQALSADEDDAQKYIRYTFPRDDEAHWRNYALLVHKIVNTKFELPDFRYTPSLSPDRFVLIRRDGTLGINMADELKAQPLLKFEVVDGWSTDERWGGYLRVSSSTEKGKYLYTRDTLDEDAFFKSYSLDNDGSGWVELTSSEGAKVTFCKVGNHYEIWQGFKSGIFGPTTRWLTVVDGRLKFVTEGSPAKWNIVSTDVD
;
A
#
# COMPACT_ATOMS: atom_id res chain seq x y z
N MET A 1 11.55 12.72 7.29
CA MET A 1 11.15 14.15 7.37
C MET A 1 9.66 14.21 7.07
N GLY A 2 8.83 14.81 7.93
CA GLY A 2 7.40 14.95 7.66
C GLY A 2 7.21 16.02 6.59
N GLU A 3 6.83 15.63 5.38
CA GLU A 3 6.57 16.62 4.33
C GLU A 3 5.22 17.29 4.56
N LEU A 4 5.20 18.62 4.52
CA LEU A 4 3.95 19.37 4.49
C LEU A 4 3.23 19.01 3.18
N PRO A 5 1.92 18.70 3.23
CA PRO A 5 1.16 18.52 2.00
C PRO A 5 1.27 19.77 1.13
N THR A 6 1.75 19.60 -0.11
CA THR A 6 1.91 20.70 -1.08
C THR A 6 0.60 21.07 -1.75
N THR A 7 -0.43 20.22 -1.62
CA THR A 7 -1.76 20.36 -2.22
C THR A 7 -2.85 20.03 -1.21
N SER A 8 -4.11 20.18 -1.64
CA SER A 8 -5.26 19.88 -0.78
C SER A 8 -5.38 18.38 -0.50
N PHE A 9 -5.72 18.03 0.73
CA PHE A 9 -5.83 16.64 1.17
C PHE A 9 -7.14 16.37 1.91
N SER A 10 -7.48 15.09 2.03
CA SER A 10 -8.59 14.60 2.85
C SER A 10 -8.07 13.93 4.11
N ILE A 11 -8.86 14.00 5.19
CA ILE A 11 -8.58 13.31 6.45
C ILE A 11 -9.53 12.10 6.56
N ILE A 12 -8.98 10.95 6.92
CA ILE A 12 -9.71 9.67 7.01
C ILE A 12 -9.51 9.08 8.41
N SER A 13 -10.60 8.66 9.05
CA SER A 13 -10.55 7.90 10.30
C SER A 13 -10.03 6.49 10.06
N ASP A 14 -9.02 6.09 10.83
CA ASP A 14 -8.42 4.77 10.69
C ASP A 14 -8.12 4.07 12.02
N PRO A 15 -9.16 3.66 12.75
CA PRO A 15 -9.01 3.06 14.09
C PRO A 15 -8.13 1.80 14.10
N GLU A 16 -8.07 1.09 12.99
CA GLU A 16 -7.34 -0.18 12.83
C GLU A 16 -5.87 0.01 12.43
N ALA A 17 -5.40 1.24 12.20
CA ALA A 17 -4.02 1.47 11.83
C ALA A 17 -3.05 0.97 12.92
N PRO A 18 -2.04 0.15 12.59
CA PRO A 18 -1.10 -0.34 13.57
C PRO A 18 -0.13 0.77 14.02
N TYR A 19 0.27 0.72 15.29
CA TYR A 19 1.30 1.60 15.85
C TYR A 19 2.71 1.19 15.42
N LEU A 20 2.91 -0.10 15.16
CA LEU A 20 4.17 -0.63 14.66
C LEU A 20 4.15 -0.61 13.14
N VAL A 21 5.20 -0.05 12.55
CA VAL A 21 5.48 -0.26 11.13
C VAL A 21 6.09 -1.65 11.02
N GLU A 22 5.42 -2.53 10.29
CA GLU A 22 5.96 -3.87 10.06
C GLU A 22 7.22 -3.75 9.21
N THR A 23 8.33 -4.25 9.75
CA THR A 23 9.62 -4.28 9.07
C THR A 23 10.18 -5.67 9.24
N LEU A 24 10.59 -6.29 8.14
CA LEU A 24 11.29 -7.57 8.22
C LEU A 24 12.65 -7.39 8.89
N SER A 25 12.98 -8.31 9.78
CA SER A 25 14.34 -8.44 10.31
C SER A 25 15.31 -8.92 9.22
N PRO A 26 16.62 -8.66 9.36
CA PRO A 26 17.61 -9.19 8.43
C PRO A 26 17.56 -10.72 8.27
N LYS A 27 17.13 -11.44 9.32
CA LYS A 27 16.99 -12.89 9.29
C LYS A 27 15.81 -13.32 8.42
N GLU A 28 14.66 -12.66 8.54
CA GLU A 28 13.47 -12.96 7.72
C GLU A 28 13.72 -12.62 6.25
N VAL A 29 14.41 -11.51 5.95
CA VAL A 29 14.84 -11.17 4.58
C VAL A 29 15.70 -12.29 4.01
N ALA A 30 16.71 -12.76 4.75
CA ALA A 30 17.58 -13.84 4.30
C ALA A 30 16.84 -15.18 4.11
N GLU A 31 15.84 -15.47 4.96
CA GLU A 31 14.99 -16.66 4.81
C GLU A 31 14.14 -16.59 3.53
N LEU A 32 13.57 -15.42 3.21
CA LEU A 32 12.81 -15.21 1.98
C LEU A 32 13.69 -15.24 0.71
N GLU A 33 14.87 -14.62 0.75
CA GLU A 33 15.85 -14.70 -0.34
C GLU A 33 16.27 -16.15 -0.59
N SER A 34 16.53 -16.92 0.48
CA SER A 34 16.85 -18.33 0.37
C SER A 34 15.69 -19.15 -0.20
N ALA A 35 14.46 -18.83 0.17
CA ALA A 35 13.27 -19.49 -0.37
C ALA A 35 13.09 -19.17 -1.86
N HIS A 36 13.37 -17.94 -2.28
CA HIS A 36 13.35 -17.53 -3.68
C HIS A 36 14.37 -18.31 -4.53
N GLU A 37 15.62 -18.41 -4.07
CA GLU A 37 16.65 -19.19 -4.78
C GLU A 37 16.32 -20.68 -4.85
N LYS A 38 15.69 -21.22 -3.79
CA LYS A 38 15.16 -22.58 -3.83
C LYS A 38 14.03 -22.72 -4.85
N SER A 39 13.09 -21.78 -4.88
CA SER A 39 11.97 -21.79 -5.83
C SER A 39 12.44 -21.76 -7.30
N LYS A 40 13.52 -21.02 -7.61
CA LYS A 40 14.15 -21.08 -8.94
C LYS A 40 14.64 -22.48 -9.29
N THR A 41 15.30 -23.14 -8.33
CA THR A 41 15.81 -24.50 -8.52
C THR A 41 14.67 -25.49 -8.76
N ASP A 42 13.62 -25.42 -7.93
CA ASP A 42 12.44 -26.28 -8.04
C ASP A 42 11.69 -26.03 -9.37
N SER A 43 11.61 -24.77 -9.82
CA SER A 43 11.02 -24.38 -11.10
C SER A 43 11.80 -24.92 -12.31
N ILE A 44 13.13 -24.92 -12.24
CA ILE A 44 13.99 -25.51 -13.28
C ILE A 44 13.80 -27.03 -13.35
N GLU A 45 13.71 -27.72 -12.20
CA GLU A 45 13.46 -29.16 -12.15
C GLU A 45 12.06 -29.52 -12.69
N ALA A 46 11.02 -28.75 -12.33
CA ALA A 46 9.69 -28.91 -12.90
C ALA A 46 9.68 -28.70 -14.41
N LEU A 47 10.40 -27.69 -14.91
CA LEU A 47 10.54 -27.43 -16.34
C LEU A 47 11.28 -28.57 -17.06
N LYS A 48 12.33 -29.14 -16.46
CA LYS A 48 13.01 -30.35 -16.99
C LYS A 48 12.03 -31.51 -17.15
N ALA A 49 11.25 -31.80 -16.11
CA ALA A 49 10.29 -32.90 -16.12
C ALA A 49 9.23 -32.72 -17.22
N GLN A 50 8.67 -31.50 -17.36
CA GLN A 50 7.72 -31.19 -18.43
C GLN A 50 8.33 -31.35 -19.82
N PHE A 51 9.57 -30.90 -19.99
CA PHE A 51 10.24 -30.96 -21.29
C PHE A 51 10.59 -32.40 -21.70
N LEU A 52 10.98 -33.25 -20.73
CA LEU A 52 11.17 -34.68 -20.96
C LEU A 52 9.89 -35.35 -21.44
N GLU A 53 8.75 -35.02 -20.83
CA GLU A 53 7.46 -35.61 -21.22
C GLU A 53 7.04 -35.15 -22.63
N MET A 54 7.22 -33.87 -22.95
CA MET A 54 6.95 -33.35 -24.29
C MET A 54 7.75 -34.07 -25.39
N ILE A 55 9.06 -34.31 -25.16
CA ILE A 55 9.90 -35.04 -26.12
C ILE A 55 9.43 -36.50 -26.26
N ARG A 56 9.05 -37.15 -25.15
CA ARG A 56 8.57 -38.54 -25.15
C ARG A 56 7.27 -38.72 -25.93
N GLU A 57 6.34 -37.79 -25.80
CA GLU A 57 5.04 -37.86 -26.49
C GLU A 57 5.11 -37.44 -27.96
N GLY A 58 6.29 -37.01 -28.46
CA GLY A 58 6.46 -36.52 -29.82
C GLY A 58 5.60 -35.28 -30.12
N MET A 59 5.22 -34.55 -29.07
CA MET A 59 4.40 -33.34 -29.21
C MET A 59 5.25 -32.21 -29.83
N PRO A 60 4.67 -31.43 -30.76
CA PRO A 60 5.37 -30.27 -31.30
C PRO A 60 5.66 -29.27 -30.16
N PRO A 61 6.77 -28.51 -30.26
CA PRO A 61 7.10 -27.50 -29.26
C PRO A 61 5.90 -26.57 -29.08
N VAL A 62 5.40 -26.48 -27.84
CA VAL A 62 4.32 -25.55 -27.49
C VAL A 62 4.81 -24.15 -27.83
N GLU A 63 4.29 -23.56 -28.90
CA GLU A 63 4.42 -22.14 -29.18
C GLU A 63 3.83 -21.39 -28.00
N TYR A 64 4.70 -20.67 -27.26
CA TYR A 64 4.38 -19.57 -26.36
C TYR A 64 2.95 -19.59 -25.77
N GLN A 65 2.57 -20.67 -25.08
CA GLN A 65 1.52 -20.51 -24.08
C GLN A 65 2.22 -19.97 -22.85
N VAL A 66 2.07 -18.66 -22.70
CA VAL A 66 2.54 -17.83 -21.61
C VAL A 66 2.32 -18.58 -20.30
N LEU A 67 3.40 -19.15 -19.75
CA LEU A 67 3.48 -19.44 -18.33
C LEU A 67 3.44 -18.07 -17.64
N GLU A 68 2.24 -17.65 -17.25
CA GLU A 68 2.08 -16.49 -16.38
C GLU A 68 2.63 -16.87 -15.02
N PHE A 69 3.80 -16.32 -14.69
CA PHE A 69 4.34 -16.38 -13.35
C PHE A 69 3.52 -15.44 -12.47
N GLY A 70 2.91 -15.96 -11.41
CA GLY A 70 2.34 -15.12 -10.38
C GLY A 70 3.43 -14.30 -9.67
N PRO A 71 3.08 -13.22 -8.96
CA PRO A 71 4.02 -12.40 -8.20
C PRO A 71 4.79 -13.17 -7.11
N GLU A 72 4.41 -14.41 -6.81
CA GLU A 72 5.03 -15.28 -5.81
C GLU A 72 5.99 -16.33 -6.40
N GLY A 73 6.28 -16.28 -7.71
CA GLY A 73 7.12 -17.29 -8.38
C GLY A 73 6.41 -18.63 -8.62
N ASP A 74 5.14 -18.76 -8.25
CA ASP A 74 4.31 -19.90 -8.60
C ASP A 74 3.98 -19.89 -10.11
N LEU A 75 4.29 -21.02 -10.75
CA LEU A 75 3.78 -21.38 -12.07
C LEU A 75 2.25 -21.46 -12.00
N LYS A 76 1.53 -20.43 -12.45
CA LYS A 76 0.13 -20.63 -12.84
C LYS A 76 0.15 -21.40 -14.15
N ALA A 77 0.01 -22.73 -14.03
CA ALA A 77 -0.29 -23.57 -15.18
C ALA A 77 -1.48 -22.96 -15.94
N PRO A 78 -1.43 -22.87 -17.28
CA PRO A 78 -2.58 -22.44 -18.06
C PRO A 78 -3.78 -23.31 -17.67
N LYS A 79 -4.90 -22.65 -17.32
CA LYS A 79 -6.17 -23.27 -16.88
C LYS A 79 -6.86 -24.16 -17.94
N ALA A 80 -6.14 -24.58 -18.97
CA ALA A 80 -6.62 -25.58 -19.91
C ALA A 80 -6.09 -26.97 -19.50
N LYS A 81 -6.97 -27.74 -18.82
CA LYS A 81 -6.88 -29.19 -18.55
C LYS A 81 -5.96 -29.67 -17.41
N ILE A 82 -6.15 -29.17 -16.20
CA ILE A 82 -5.61 -29.82 -14.99
C ILE A 82 -6.42 -31.08 -14.59
N GLU A 83 -7.66 -31.25 -15.07
CA GLU A 83 -8.46 -32.46 -14.79
C GLU A 83 -7.94 -33.74 -15.48
N ASP A 84 -7.01 -33.66 -16.42
CA ASP A 84 -6.42 -34.84 -17.08
C ASP A 84 -5.07 -35.30 -16.45
N LEU A 85 -4.52 -34.57 -15.48
CA LEU A 85 -3.16 -34.78 -14.96
C LEU A 85 -3.05 -35.53 -13.60
N GLU A 86 -4.16 -35.96 -13.01
CA GLU A 86 -4.13 -36.98 -11.93
C GLU A 86 -3.99 -38.41 -12.49
N LYS A 87 -3.06 -38.63 -13.42
CA LYS A 87 -2.60 -39.99 -13.74
C LYS A 87 -1.32 -40.29 -12.97
N PRO A 88 -1.24 -41.42 -12.26
CA PRO A 88 -0.07 -41.75 -11.45
C PRO A 88 1.17 -41.77 -12.34
N ALA A 89 2.23 -41.09 -11.89
CA ALA A 89 3.57 -41.13 -12.48
C ALA A 89 3.91 -42.59 -12.83
N ARG A 90 3.85 -42.92 -14.12
CA ARG A 90 4.26 -44.22 -14.59
C ARG A 90 5.79 -44.24 -14.53
N ASN A 91 6.35 -45.07 -13.65
CA ASN A 91 7.79 -45.32 -13.54
C ASN A 91 8.33 -45.87 -14.87
N HIS A 92 8.78 -45.01 -15.77
CA HIS A 92 9.35 -45.38 -17.07
C HIS A 92 10.71 -44.67 -17.22
N GLU A 93 11.77 -45.44 -17.48
CA GLU A 93 13.17 -44.97 -17.51
C GLU A 93 13.38 -43.86 -18.55
N SER A 94 14.00 -42.76 -18.11
CA SER A 94 14.41 -41.65 -18.96
C SER A 94 15.55 -42.02 -19.92
N ASP A 95 15.58 -41.41 -21.11
CA ASP A 95 16.76 -41.48 -21.99
C ASP A 95 17.90 -40.64 -21.37
N PRO A 96 19.00 -41.27 -20.92
CA PRO A 96 20.08 -40.57 -20.24
C PRO A 96 20.77 -39.52 -21.14
N ALA A 97 20.69 -39.64 -22.46
CA ALA A 97 21.26 -38.67 -23.39
C ALA A 97 20.47 -37.34 -23.38
N ILE A 98 19.14 -37.41 -23.29
CA ILE A 98 18.27 -36.22 -23.26
C ILE A 98 18.39 -35.52 -21.92
N GLU A 99 18.43 -36.27 -20.81
CA GLU A 99 18.64 -35.72 -19.47
C GLU A 99 20.00 -35.02 -19.35
N SER A 100 21.07 -35.64 -19.86
CA SER A 100 22.40 -35.03 -19.91
C SER A 100 22.36 -33.71 -20.70
N ARG A 101 21.65 -33.69 -21.83
CA ARG A 101 21.51 -32.49 -22.65
C ARG A 101 20.76 -31.37 -21.93
N LEU A 102 19.66 -31.68 -21.24
CA LEU A 102 18.92 -30.70 -20.44
C LEU A 102 19.81 -30.09 -19.34
N HIS A 103 20.62 -30.92 -18.69
CA HIS A 103 21.57 -30.47 -17.68
C HIS A 103 22.63 -29.50 -18.25
N GLU A 104 23.20 -29.83 -19.41
CA GLU A 104 24.14 -28.95 -20.12
C GLU A 104 23.52 -27.60 -20.47
N VAL A 105 22.28 -27.59 -20.96
CA VAL A 105 21.59 -26.34 -21.30
C VAL A 105 21.37 -25.47 -20.06
N VAL A 106 20.96 -26.06 -18.94
CA VAL A 106 20.80 -25.32 -17.68
C VAL A 106 22.12 -24.70 -17.22
N GLN A 107 23.22 -25.48 -17.21
CA GLN A 107 24.53 -24.98 -16.83
C GLN A 107 25.01 -23.84 -17.75
N ALA A 108 24.83 -24.00 -19.06
CA ALA A 108 25.21 -22.99 -20.04
C ALA A 108 24.43 -21.69 -19.85
N VAL A 109 23.11 -21.79 -19.62
CA VAL A 109 22.24 -20.63 -19.41
C VAL A 109 22.52 -19.93 -18.07
N GLN A 110 22.81 -20.68 -17.00
CA GLN A 110 23.21 -20.12 -15.71
C GLN A 110 24.53 -19.33 -15.78
N ALA A 111 25.39 -19.62 -16.76
CA ALA A 111 26.62 -18.87 -17.01
C ALA A 111 26.42 -17.63 -17.89
N LEU A 112 25.22 -17.40 -18.43
CA LEU A 112 24.92 -16.23 -19.25
C LEU A 112 24.67 -14.98 -18.40
N SER A 113 24.82 -13.82 -19.03
CA SER A 113 24.47 -12.55 -18.41
C SER A 113 22.94 -12.44 -18.21
N ALA A 114 22.53 -11.52 -17.33
CA ALA A 114 21.13 -11.19 -17.12
C ALA A 114 20.48 -10.38 -18.26
N ASP A 115 21.28 -9.94 -19.25
CA ASP A 115 20.79 -9.22 -20.42
C ASP A 115 20.02 -10.17 -21.34
N GLU A 116 18.76 -9.83 -21.62
CA GLU A 116 17.85 -10.66 -22.40
C GLU A 116 18.26 -10.71 -23.88
N ASP A 117 18.76 -9.61 -24.46
CA ASP A 117 19.14 -9.54 -25.86
C ASP A 117 20.40 -10.38 -26.13
N ASP A 118 21.39 -10.29 -25.24
CA ASP A 118 22.60 -11.11 -25.30
C ASP A 118 22.29 -12.60 -25.11
N ALA A 119 21.39 -12.94 -24.18
CA ALA A 119 20.96 -14.32 -23.95
C ALA A 119 20.20 -14.88 -25.16
N GLN A 120 19.24 -14.13 -25.72
CA GLN A 120 18.52 -14.52 -26.93
C GLN A 120 19.48 -14.75 -28.10
N LYS A 121 20.46 -13.87 -28.27
CA LYS A 121 21.48 -13.99 -29.32
C LYS A 121 22.33 -15.24 -29.14
N TYR A 122 22.85 -15.48 -27.92
CA TYR A 122 23.64 -16.68 -27.62
C TYR A 122 22.84 -17.97 -27.85
N ILE A 123 21.59 -18.02 -27.38
CA ILE A 123 20.71 -19.18 -27.53
C ILE A 123 20.41 -19.47 -29.01
N ARG A 124 20.15 -18.44 -29.82
CA ARG A 124 19.95 -18.60 -31.27
C ARG A 124 21.20 -19.12 -31.99
N TYR A 125 22.40 -18.69 -31.59
CA TYR A 125 23.64 -19.23 -32.16
C TYR A 125 23.93 -20.66 -31.73
N THR A 126 23.57 -21.02 -30.51
CA THR A 126 23.81 -22.35 -29.93
C THR A 126 22.88 -23.42 -30.52
N PHE A 127 21.65 -23.03 -30.85
CA PHE A 127 20.64 -23.89 -31.47
C PHE A 127 20.18 -23.27 -32.80
N PRO A 128 20.99 -23.38 -33.88
CA PRO A 128 20.75 -22.63 -35.12
C PRO A 128 19.68 -23.24 -36.03
N ARG A 129 19.27 -24.50 -35.82
CA ARG A 129 18.38 -25.20 -36.77
C ARG A 129 16.91 -25.09 -36.36
N ASP A 130 16.00 -25.11 -37.33
CA ASP A 130 14.57 -24.99 -37.08
C ASP A 130 14.00 -26.16 -36.25
N ASP A 131 14.54 -27.37 -36.43
CA ASP A 131 14.18 -28.56 -35.65
C ASP A 131 14.63 -28.47 -34.18
N GLU A 132 15.54 -27.55 -33.83
CA GLU A 132 15.99 -27.27 -32.46
C GLU A 132 15.19 -26.17 -31.75
N ALA A 133 14.04 -25.74 -32.30
CA ALA A 133 13.20 -24.70 -31.70
C ALA A 133 12.79 -25.00 -30.26
N HIS A 134 12.52 -26.27 -29.95
CA HIS A 134 12.20 -26.72 -28.60
C HIS A 134 13.35 -26.43 -27.61
N TRP A 135 14.61 -26.66 -28.00
CA TRP A 135 15.78 -26.37 -27.17
C TRP A 135 15.97 -24.88 -26.92
N ARG A 136 15.70 -24.04 -27.93
CA ARG A 136 15.69 -22.57 -27.76
C ARG A 136 14.66 -22.14 -26.72
N ASN A 137 13.43 -22.64 -26.83
CA ASN A 137 12.36 -22.31 -25.89
C ASN A 137 12.70 -22.73 -24.47
N TYR A 138 13.23 -23.95 -24.29
CA TYR A 138 13.69 -24.42 -23.00
C TYR A 138 14.77 -23.52 -22.41
N ALA A 139 15.80 -23.18 -23.19
CA ALA A 139 16.89 -22.31 -22.75
C ALA A 139 16.41 -20.90 -22.34
N LEU A 140 15.45 -20.32 -23.07
CA LEU A 140 14.85 -19.02 -22.74
C LEU A 140 14.04 -19.06 -21.45
N LEU A 141 13.27 -20.13 -21.23
CA LEU A 141 12.50 -20.31 -20.00
C LEU A 141 13.42 -20.47 -18.78
N VAL A 142 14.52 -21.24 -18.92
CA VAL A 142 15.55 -21.35 -17.87
C VAL A 142 16.18 -19.99 -17.59
N HIS A 143 16.53 -19.21 -18.64
CA HIS A 143 17.13 -17.89 -18.47
C HIS A 143 16.21 -16.95 -17.71
N LYS A 144 14.91 -16.95 -18.04
CA LYS A 144 13.91 -16.17 -17.32
C LYS A 144 13.84 -16.56 -15.84
N ILE A 145 13.79 -17.85 -15.51
CA ILE A 145 13.72 -18.33 -14.11
C ILE A 145 14.97 -17.91 -13.32
N VAL A 146 16.16 -18.11 -13.89
CA VAL A 146 17.44 -17.77 -13.24
C VAL A 146 17.52 -16.28 -12.92
N ASN A 147 17.05 -15.43 -13.87
CA ASN A 147 17.13 -13.98 -13.77
C ASN A 147 15.92 -13.32 -13.10
N THR A 148 14.94 -14.08 -12.61
CA THR A 148 13.86 -13.54 -11.80
C THR A 148 14.44 -12.88 -10.55
N LYS A 149 14.22 -11.58 -10.42
CA LYS A 149 14.65 -10.81 -9.25
C LYS A 149 13.81 -11.18 -8.04
N PHE A 150 14.46 -11.23 -6.89
CA PHE A 150 13.73 -11.29 -5.63
C PHE A 150 13.15 -9.90 -5.35
N GLU A 151 11.85 -9.84 -5.13
CA GLU A 151 11.16 -8.64 -4.65
C GLU A 151 10.61 -8.96 -3.27
N LEU A 152 10.94 -8.12 -2.29
CA LEU A 152 10.38 -8.27 -0.96
C LEU A 152 8.87 -8.04 -1.02
N PRO A 153 8.06 -8.86 -0.33
CA PRO A 153 6.63 -8.60 -0.22
C PRO A 153 6.38 -7.19 0.34
N ASP A 154 5.34 -6.53 -0.15
CA ASP A 154 4.98 -5.21 0.33
C ASP A 154 4.20 -5.32 1.65
N PHE A 155 4.90 -5.21 2.78
CA PHE A 155 4.31 -5.20 4.13
C PHE A 155 3.76 -3.83 4.54
N ARG A 156 3.74 -2.84 3.64
CA ARG A 156 3.25 -1.51 4.00
C ARG A 156 1.76 -1.59 4.30
N TYR A 157 1.42 -1.10 5.49
CA TYR A 157 0.03 -0.90 5.86
C TYR A 157 -0.66 0.02 4.85
N THR A 158 -1.77 -0.45 4.29
CA THR A 158 -2.62 0.35 3.39
C THR A 158 -3.92 0.68 4.11
N PRO A 159 -4.24 1.97 4.33
CA PRO A 159 -5.45 2.37 5.01
C PRO A 159 -6.69 2.06 4.16
N SER A 160 -7.77 1.67 4.83
CA SER A 160 -9.07 1.47 4.17
C SER A 160 -9.68 2.81 3.75
N LEU A 161 -9.89 2.98 2.44
CA LEU A 161 -10.45 4.20 1.84
C LEU A 161 -11.98 4.14 1.68
N SER A 162 -12.68 3.48 2.59
CA SER A 162 -14.13 3.41 2.54
C SER A 162 -14.76 4.81 2.74
N PRO A 163 -15.76 5.21 1.93
CA PRO A 163 -16.33 6.56 1.97
C PRO A 163 -16.84 7.00 3.36
N ASP A 164 -17.32 6.06 4.16
CA ASP A 164 -17.84 6.27 5.52
C ASP A 164 -16.76 6.64 6.55
N ARG A 165 -15.48 6.51 6.19
CA ARG A 165 -14.34 6.89 7.04
C ARG A 165 -13.85 8.31 6.81
N PHE A 166 -14.25 8.95 5.71
CA PHE A 166 -13.85 10.31 5.41
C PHE A 166 -14.50 11.30 6.37
N VAL A 167 -13.73 12.31 6.77
CA VAL A 167 -14.27 13.47 7.47
C VAL A 167 -15.15 14.26 6.49
N LEU A 168 -16.39 14.51 6.91
CA LEU A 168 -17.42 15.21 6.13
C LEU A 168 -18.10 16.28 6.98
N ILE A 169 -18.81 17.19 6.31
CA ILE A 169 -19.75 18.09 6.94
C ILE A 169 -21.10 17.37 7.05
N ARG A 170 -21.65 17.32 8.26
CA ARG A 170 -22.95 16.75 8.57
C ARG A 170 -24.04 17.76 8.23
N ARG A 171 -25.30 17.29 8.09
CA ARG A 171 -26.44 18.17 7.81
C ARG A 171 -26.70 19.24 8.88
N ASP A 172 -26.29 18.96 10.11
CA ASP A 172 -26.37 19.91 11.22
C ASP A 172 -25.23 20.96 11.21
N GLY A 173 -24.39 20.96 10.16
CA GLY A 173 -23.26 21.87 9.99
C GLY A 173 -21.98 21.42 10.68
N THR A 174 -21.99 20.33 11.45
CA THR A 174 -20.81 19.88 12.22
C THR A 174 -19.93 18.91 11.43
N LEU A 175 -18.65 18.74 11.79
CA LEU A 175 -17.77 17.74 11.17
C LEU A 175 -17.92 16.36 11.82
N GLY A 176 -17.94 15.30 11.01
CA GLY A 176 -18.12 13.93 11.48
C GLY A 176 -17.65 12.85 10.50
N ILE A 177 -17.84 11.59 10.93
CA ILE A 177 -17.61 10.37 10.13
C ILE A 177 -18.80 9.41 10.28
N ASN A 178 -18.80 8.30 9.53
CA ASN A 178 -19.78 7.22 9.59
C ASN A 178 -21.23 7.66 9.33
N MET A 179 -21.47 8.08 8.08
CA MET A 179 -22.73 8.68 7.63
C MET A 179 -23.32 7.86 6.48
N ALA A 180 -23.48 6.54 6.69
CA ALA A 180 -23.91 5.57 5.68
C ALA A 180 -25.12 6.02 4.82
N ASP A 181 -26.07 6.74 5.43
CA ASP A 181 -27.28 7.22 4.75
C ASP A 181 -27.16 8.65 4.16
N GLU A 182 -26.14 9.43 4.52
CA GLU A 182 -25.95 10.82 4.09
C GLU A 182 -24.81 11.00 3.07
N LEU A 183 -24.03 9.94 2.83
CA LEU A 183 -22.86 9.89 1.93
C LEU A 183 -23.17 10.02 0.44
N LYS A 184 -24.39 9.68 -0.01
CA LYS A 184 -24.64 9.51 -1.46
C LYS A 184 -24.65 10.81 -2.28
N ALA A 185 -24.52 11.99 -1.66
CA ALA A 185 -24.64 13.26 -2.39
C ALA A 185 -23.68 14.38 -1.96
N GLN A 186 -22.80 14.18 -0.97
CA GLN A 186 -21.91 15.24 -0.49
C GLN A 186 -20.50 15.10 -1.06
N PRO A 187 -19.88 16.19 -1.55
CA PRO A 187 -18.50 16.16 -1.99
C PRO A 187 -17.57 15.93 -0.79
N LEU A 188 -16.49 15.18 -1.01
CA LEU A 188 -15.46 14.95 -0.01
C LEU A 188 -14.86 16.28 0.47
N LEU A 189 -14.72 16.43 1.78
CA LEU A 189 -14.12 17.61 2.37
C LEU A 189 -12.62 17.62 2.12
N LYS A 190 -12.13 18.72 1.58
CA LYS A 190 -10.70 18.93 1.33
C LYS A 190 -10.17 20.02 2.24
N PHE A 191 -8.93 19.85 2.68
CA PHE A 191 -8.23 20.79 3.53
C PHE A 191 -6.91 21.22 2.91
N GLU A 192 -6.45 22.41 3.27
CA GLU A 192 -5.12 22.93 3.00
C GLU A 192 -4.52 23.48 4.31
N VAL A 193 -3.19 23.46 4.41
CA VAL A 193 -2.47 24.07 5.54
C VAL A 193 -2.11 25.51 5.18
N VAL A 194 -2.51 26.46 6.02
CA VAL A 194 -2.12 27.87 5.94
C VAL A 194 -1.16 28.19 7.08
N ASP A 195 -0.13 29.00 6.82
CA ASP A 195 0.94 29.34 7.78
C ASP A 195 1.54 28.08 8.44
N GLY A 196 1.94 27.18 7.54
CA GLY A 196 2.40 25.84 7.87
C GLY A 196 3.81 25.79 8.41
N TRP A 197 4.11 24.74 9.17
CA TRP A 197 5.43 24.42 9.69
C TRP A 197 5.67 22.91 9.65
N SER A 198 6.93 22.48 9.62
CA SER A 198 7.31 21.07 9.73
C SER A 198 8.65 20.91 10.45
N THR A 199 8.69 19.95 11.39
CA THR A 199 9.86 19.54 12.17
C THR A 199 9.68 18.11 12.67
N ASP A 200 10.70 17.25 12.58
CA ASP A 200 10.76 15.93 13.23
C ASP A 200 9.47 15.08 13.12
N GLU A 201 9.08 14.72 11.89
CA GLU A 201 7.87 13.93 11.58
C GLU A 201 6.54 14.54 12.05
N ARG A 202 6.59 15.82 12.47
CA ARG A 202 5.43 16.62 12.78
C ARG A 202 5.33 17.76 11.80
N TRP A 203 4.10 18.12 11.49
CA TRP A 203 3.81 19.30 10.69
C TRP A 203 2.47 19.87 11.11
N GLY A 204 2.21 21.12 10.80
CA GLY A 204 1.00 21.76 11.29
C GLY A 204 0.81 23.15 10.75
N GLY A 205 -0.25 23.81 11.20
CA GLY A 205 -0.66 25.14 10.76
C GLY A 205 -2.15 25.35 10.97
N TYR A 206 -2.72 26.35 10.32
CA TYR A 206 -4.17 26.52 10.28
C TYR A 206 -4.74 25.59 9.21
N LEU A 207 -5.66 24.71 9.60
CA LEU A 207 -6.30 23.80 8.67
C LEU A 207 -7.54 24.46 8.08
N ARG A 208 -7.48 24.84 6.80
CA ARG A 208 -8.55 25.54 6.08
C ARG A 208 -9.25 24.58 5.12
N VAL A 209 -10.57 24.62 5.06
CA VAL A 209 -11.39 23.91 4.07
C VAL A 209 -11.17 24.56 2.70
N SER A 210 -10.76 23.74 1.73
CA SER A 210 -10.49 24.17 0.35
C SER A 210 -11.58 23.74 -0.65
N SER A 211 -12.48 22.81 -0.28
CA SER A 211 -13.59 22.38 -1.13
C SER A 211 -14.65 23.47 -1.34
N SER A 212 -15.35 23.43 -2.46
CA SER A 212 -16.33 24.47 -2.87
C SER A 212 -17.54 24.58 -1.95
N THR A 213 -17.89 23.53 -1.20
CA THR A 213 -19.04 23.51 -0.30
C THR A 213 -18.91 24.46 0.89
N GLU A 214 -17.70 24.64 1.41
CA GLU A 214 -17.45 25.44 2.62
C GLU A 214 -16.07 26.13 2.56
N LYS A 215 -15.71 26.66 1.39
CA LYS A 215 -14.38 27.22 1.13
C LYS A 215 -14.03 28.36 2.09
N GLY A 216 -12.80 28.33 2.62
CA GLY A 216 -12.24 29.41 3.43
C GLY A 216 -12.51 29.29 4.94
N LYS A 217 -13.28 28.28 5.32
CA LYS A 217 -13.60 27.93 6.70
C LYS A 217 -12.44 27.17 7.37
N TYR A 218 -12.28 27.27 8.69
CA TYR A 218 -11.15 26.64 9.40
C TYR A 218 -11.61 25.61 10.42
N LEU A 219 -10.77 24.60 10.64
CA LEU A 219 -10.89 23.68 11.78
C LEU A 219 -10.56 24.47 13.06
N TYR A 220 -11.59 24.88 13.81
CA TYR A 220 -11.44 25.57 15.10
C TYR A 220 -12.29 24.98 16.22
N THR A 221 -11.68 24.79 17.39
CA THR A 221 -12.40 24.57 18.66
C THR A 221 -12.38 25.88 19.44
N ARG A 222 -13.56 26.39 19.80
CA ARG A 222 -13.68 27.63 20.58
C ARG A 222 -13.07 27.42 21.97
N ASP A 223 -12.14 28.29 22.34
CA ASP A 223 -11.72 28.46 23.73
C ASP A 223 -12.94 28.86 24.57
N THR A 224 -13.38 27.99 25.48
CA THR A 224 -14.33 28.33 26.54
C THR A 224 -13.63 28.72 27.85
N LEU A 225 -12.34 29.06 27.79
CA LEU A 225 -11.56 29.52 28.95
C LEU A 225 -10.96 30.91 28.74
N ASP A 226 -11.54 31.71 27.85
CA ASP A 226 -11.32 33.15 27.87
C ASP A 226 -12.22 33.71 28.97
N GLU A 227 -11.68 33.89 30.18
CA GLU A 227 -12.43 34.40 31.35
C GLU A 227 -13.02 35.81 31.09
N ASP A 228 -12.49 36.53 30.09
CA ASP A 228 -12.97 37.84 29.65
C ASP A 228 -14.06 37.77 28.56
N ALA A 229 -14.43 36.57 28.08
CA ALA A 229 -15.58 36.37 27.20
C ALA A 229 -16.90 36.48 28.00
N PHE A 230 -17.19 37.69 28.45
CA PHE A 230 -18.44 38.15 29.07
C PHE A 230 -19.61 38.19 28.05
N PHE A 231 -19.70 37.21 27.14
CA PHE A 231 -20.81 37.05 26.21
C PHE A 231 -21.44 35.66 26.40
N LYS A 232 -22.43 35.63 27.30
CA LYS A 232 -23.59 34.72 27.36
C LYS A 232 -23.40 33.31 26.79
N SER A 233 -23.20 32.34 27.68
CA SER A 233 -23.74 30.99 27.52
C SER A 233 -24.16 30.44 28.87
N TYR A 234 -25.43 30.64 29.25
CA TYR A 234 -26.08 29.86 30.31
C TYR A 234 -26.41 28.48 29.72
N SER A 235 -25.41 27.62 29.58
CA SER A 235 -25.60 26.19 29.42
C SER A 235 -24.24 25.50 29.54
N LEU A 236 -24.07 24.66 30.56
CA LEU A 236 -23.00 23.66 30.63
C LEU A 236 -23.24 22.51 29.62
N ASP A 237 -24.38 22.53 28.93
CA ASP A 237 -24.76 21.61 27.84
C ASP A 237 -24.69 22.30 26.46
N ASN A 238 -24.12 23.50 26.35
CA ASN A 238 -23.87 24.08 25.03
C ASN A 238 -22.70 23.36 24.39
N ASP A 239 -23.06 22.37 23.58
CA ASP A 239 -22.32 21.68 22.52
C ASP A 239 -21.70 22.68 21.50
N GLY A 240 -20.97 23.69 21.98
CA GLY A 240 -20.17 24.63 21.17
C GLY A 240 -19.06 23.95 20.38
N SER A 241 -18.92 22.63 20.50
CA SER A 241 -18.31 21.74 19.52
C SER A 241 -19.18 21.63 18.26
N GLY A 242 -19.37 22.76 17.59
CA GLY A 242 -20.05 22.88 16.30
C GLY A 242 -19.07 23.55 15.34
N TRP A 243 -18.37 22.73 14.58
CA TRP A 243 -17.34 23.15 13.66
C TRP A 243 -17.92 24.06 12.58
N VAL A 244 -17.30 25.24 12.45
CA VAL A 244 -17.28 26.11 11.27
C VAL A 244 -18.26 27.32 11.21
N GLU A 245 -17.80 28.45 11.75
CA GLU A 245 -17.61 29.75 11.06
C GLU A 245 -16.57 30.55 11.88
N LEU A 246 -15.43 30.93 11.29
CA LEU A 246 -14.51 31.89 11.90
C LEU A 246 -14.53 33.17 11.06
N THR A 247 -14.98 34.25 11.67
CA THR A 247 -14.99 35.61 11.12
C THR A 247 -13.66 36.35 11.35
N SER A 248 -12.68 35.74 12.02
CA SER A 248 -11.36 36.33 12.29
C SER A 248 -10.24 35.29 12.16
N SER A 249 -9.04 35.79 11.89
CA SER A 249 -7.77 35.08 11.71
C SER A 249 -7.20 34.42 12.99
N GLU A 250 -8.05 33.97 13.91
CA GLU A 250 -7.69 33.62 15.30
C GLU A 250 -7.87 32.13 15.64
N GLY A 251 -7.81 31.24 14.64
CA GLY A 251 -7.88 29.80 14.89
C GLY A 251 -6.67 29.25 15.68
N ALA A 252 -6.84 28.21 16.51
CA ALA A 252 -5.70 27.51 17.09
C ALA A 252 -5.07 26.56 16.05
N LYS A 253 -3.74 26.68 15.83
CA LYS A 253 -2.99 25.81 14.92
C LYS A 253 -3.10 24.35 15.35
N VAL A 254 -3.25 23.46 14.37
CA VAL A 254 -3.21 22.01 14.58
C VAL A 254 -1.84 21.46 14.24
N THR A 255 -1.51 20.33 14.85
CA THR A 255 -0.27 19.57 14.65
C THR A 255 -0.64 18.16 14.25
N PHE A 256 -0.12 17.68 13.13
CA PHE A 256 -0.17 16.30 12.69
C PHE A 256 1.12 15.63 13.18
N CYS A 257 0.98 14.63 14.03
CA CYS A 257 2.06 13.82 14.56
C CYS A 257 2.04 12.47 13.85
N LYS A 258 3.06 12.12 13.05
CA LYS A 258 3.15 10.77 12.48
C LYS A 258 3.47 9.78 13.60
N VAL A 259 2.65 8.75 13.75
CA VAL A 259 2.82 7.68 14.74
C VAL A 259 2.66 6.34 14.04
N GLY A 260 3.77 5.66 13.77
CA GLY A 260 3.77 4.40 13.02
C GLY A 260 3.10 4.57 11.65
N ASN A 261 1.99 3.87 11.43
CA ASN A 261 1.27 3.91 10.16
C ASN A 261 0.13 4.94 10.07
N HIS A 262 -0.13 5.73 11.12
CA HIS A 262 -1.17 6.75 11.12
C HIS A 262 -0.64 8.11 11.58
N TYR A 263 -1.54 9.08 11.63
CA TYR A 263 -1.35 10.38 12.24
C TYR A 263 -2.25 10.51 13.46
N GLU A 264 -1.72 11.15 14.49
CA GLU A 264 -2.53 11.76 15.53
C GLU A 264 -2.60 13.27 15.26
N ILE A 265 -3.77 13.88 15.48
CA ILE A 265 -3.96 15.31 15.22
C ILE A 265 -4.18 16.02 16.54
N TRP A 266 -3.30 16.95 16.88
CA TRP A 266 -3.25 17.63 18.16
C TRP A 266 -3.50 19.14 17.98
N GLN A 267 -4.01 19.78 19.02
CA GLN A 267 -4.20 21.23 19.09
C GLN A 267 -3.65 21.74 20.42
N GLY A 268 -2.70 22.67 20.34
CA GLY A 268 -2.18 23.37 21.50
C GLY A 268 -3.12 24.51 21.91
N PHE A 269 -3.33 24.68 23.21
CA PHE A 269 -4.01 25.85 23.76
C PHE A 269 -3.32 26.31 25.05
N LYS A 270 -3.54 27.57 25.44
CA LYS A 270 -2.98 28.13 26.66
C LYS A 270 -4.08 28.23 27.71
N SER A 271 -4.00 27.40 28.75
CA SER A 271 -4.85 27.55 29.93
C SER A 271 -4.26 28.62 30.86
N GLY A 272 -5.10 29.53 31.37
CA GLY A 272 -4.70 30.47 32.42
C GLY A 272 -4.28 29.80 33.73
N ILE A 273 -4.78 28.58 33.99
CA ILE A 273 -4.58 27.84 35.24
C ILE A 273 -3.46 26.80 35.11
N PHE A 274 -3.43 26.08 33.99
CA PHE A 274 -2.53 24.93 33.80
C PHE A 274 -1.34 25.20 32.87
N GLY A 275 -1.23 26.42 32.32
CA GLY A 275 -0.22 26.75 31.33
C GLY A 275 -0.51 26.12 29.96
N PRO A 276 0.50 25.87 29.12
CA PRO A 276 0.33 25.24 27.81
C PRO A 276 -0.24 23.83 27.97
N THR A 277 -1.33 23.53 27.27
CA THR A 277 -1.98 22.22 27.31
C THR A 277 -2.29 21.76 25.89
N THR A 278 -2.46 20.46 25.70
CA THR A 278 -2.72 19.84 24.39
C THR A 278 -4.04 19.10 24.42
N ARG A 279 -4.80 19.20 23.33
CA ARG A 279 -5.98 18.39 23.05
C ARG A 279 -5.71 17.53 21.82
N TRP A 280 -6.27 16.33 21.76
CA TRP A 280 -6.21 15.49 20.57
C TRP A 280 -7.58 15.36 19.91
N LEU A 281 -7.55 15.26 18.59
CA LEU A 281 -8.74 15.03 17.78
C LEU A 281 -9.18 13.58 17.93
N THR A 282 -10.45 13.41 18.27
CA THR A 282 -11.11 12.11 18.37
C THR A 282 -12.54 12.19 17.83
N VAL A 283 -13.24 11.06 17.83
CA VAL A 283 -14.64 10.95 17.41
C VAL A 283 -15.50 10.67 18.64
N VAL A 284 -16.45 11.55 18.90
CA VAL A 284 -17.44 11.43 19.98
C VAL A 284 -18.82 11.51 19.36
N ASP A 285 -19.63 10.46 19.50
CA ASP A 285 -20.98 10.36 18.93
C ASP A 285 -21.05 10.66 17.42
N GLY A 286 -20.05 10.17 16.66
CA GLY A 286 -19.95 10.37 15.21
C GLY A 286 -19.55 11.80 14.80
N ARG A 287 -19.18 12.65 15.75
CA ARG A 287 -18.68 14.02 15.54
C ARG A 287 -17.20 14.10 15.89
N LEU A 288 -16.45 14.88 15.14
CA LEU A 288 -15.06 15.18 15.49
C LEU A 288 -15.02 16.11 16.71
N LYS A 289 -14.15 15.88 17.69
CA LYS A 289 -13.93 16.77 18.85
C LYS A 289 -12.46 16.76 19.27
N PHE A 290 -11.92 17.91 19.68
CA PHE A 290 -10.66 17.94 20.43
C PHE A 290 -10.95 17.80 21.92
N VAL A 291 -10.33 16.82 22.55
CA VAL A 291 -10.53 16.51 23.97
C VAL A 291 -9.18 16.51 24.72
N THR A 292 -9.23 16.81 26.01
CA THR A 292 -8.06 16.75 26.92
C THR A 292 -7.88 15.40 27.59
N GLU A 293 -8.90 14.53 27.54
CA GLU A 293 -8.93 13.24 28.23
C GLU A 293 -9.26 12.10 27.25
N GLY A 294 -8.72 10.90 27.52
CA GLY A 294 -8.81 9.74 26.63
C GLY A 294 -7.54 9.48 25.79
N SER A 295 -7.73 8.84 24.63
CA SER A 295 -6.64 8.55 23.68
C SER A 295 -6.89 9.26 22.35
N PRO A 296 -5.83 9.69 21.65
CA PRO A 296 -5.93 10.25 20.31
C PRO A 296 -6.54 9.21 19.35
N ALA A 297 -7.41 9.67 18.46
CA ALA A 297 -7.83 8.84 17.35
C ALA A 297 -6.72 8.77 16.30
N LYS A 298 -6.79 7.70 15.49
CA LYS A 298 -5.85 7.42 14.42
C LYS A 298 -6.41 7.93 13.10
N TRP A 299 -5.61 8.69 12.36
CA TRP A 299 -6.01 9.36 11.14
C TRP A 299 -5.06 9.04 9.98
N ASN A 300 -5.57 8.99 8.76
CA ASN A 300 -4.76 9.03 7.55
C ASN A 300 -5.00 10.30 6.76
N ILE A 301 -3.96 10.69 6.03
CA ILE A 301 -3.93 11.86 5.17
C ILE A 301 -3.77 11.37 3.74
N VAL A 302 -4.72 11.70 2.89
CA VAL A 302 -4.71 11.29 1.48
C VAL A 302 -4.61 12.53 0.63
N SER A 303 -3.52 12.64 -0.14
CA SER A 303 -3.39 13.67 -1.16
C SER A 303 -4.51 13.48 -2.19
N THR A 304 -5.14 14.58 -2.59
CA THR A 304 -6.21 14.53 -3.58
C THR A 304 -5.75 14.89 -4.99
N ASP A 305 -4.44 14.91 -5.23
CA ASP A 305 -3.86 14.89 -6.57
C ASP A 305 -3.96 13.47 -7.12
N VAL A 306 -5.20 13.08 -7.43
CA VAL A 306 -5.45 11.98 -8.35
C VAL A 306 -5.75 12.67 -9.68
N ASP A 307 -4.73 12.74 -10.54
CA ASP A 307 -4.92 12.89 -11.98
C ASP A 307 -5.47 11.59 -12.59
#